data_AF-A0A1U7VK44-F1
#
_entry.id   AF-A0A1U7VK44-F1
#
_cell.length_a   1.000
_cell.length_b   1.000
_cell.length_c   1.000
_cell.angle_alpha   90.00
_cell.angle_beta   90.00
_cell.angle_gamma   90.00
#
_symmetry.space_group_name_H-M   'P 1'
#
loop_
_entity.id
_entity.type
_entity.pdbx_description
1 polymer ?
#
loop_
_entity_poly.entity_id
_entity_poly.type
_entity_poly.pdbx_seq_one_letter_code
_entity_poly.pdbx_strand_id
1 'polypeptide(L)'
;MVSAKNLLSLIESTLLGPTSPTPSQRIELLHAIRHSLPTLQNLLSYPPPKTSDRVQVQSKEVRLPDSGPISLDDQDVQIALKLSDDLHLNEIDSVRLLVSANQEWGLLGREPLEIFRLAAGLWYTERRDLITALYTLLRAVVLDQGLEPDLVADVQRFLDDLINAGVRKRLISLIKELNREEPAGLGGPNCERYILDSRGALVERRAVVSRERLILAHCLVLSVLVVRASFYRFRASSNGKMELHYNEGLSFLHSIWAFAWFRQKMKQCSLASVSVFNVVRKKGPKDVKDVFSALKDSAAGLSGGTDTLRHQITYSLLFSLVVALISDALSAVPDKTPVLSRDASFRHEFQESVMVAGNDPVVEGYVDCLRSSWVVHLMLIHDGLDAKDTAANASSNNDIRNIYSCLEVIFSNNVFQSWLNKILLTPAYQNDDEDMIYMYNAYLHKMITCLLSHPLAKDKVKEAKEKAMSALSPYRLSTSHDYTVDGIGHFQNATESAPQTFVSLLEFVSEIYQVSAICCFFCPGC
;
A
#
# COMPACT_ATOMS: atom_id res chain seq x y z
N MET A 1 -1.27 31.37 5.47
CA MET A 1 -1.44 29.95 5.05
C MET A 1 -2.37 29.26 6.03
N VAL A 2 -3.22 28.33 5.60
CA VAL A 2 -3.97 27.48 6.55
C VAL A 2 -2.95 26.56 7.26
N SER A 3 -2.97 26.52 8.60
CA SER A 3 -2.08 25.63 9.35
C SER A 3 -2.45 24.16 9.12
N ALA A 4 -1.48 23.26 9.22
CA ALA A 4 -1.70 21.82 9.05
C ALA A 4 -2.80 21.28 9.99
N LYS A 5 -2.76 21.72 11.25
CA LYS A 5 -3.74 21.40 12.29
C LYS A 5 -5.15 21.86 11.91
N ASN A 6 -5.30 23.08 11.42
CA ASN A 6 -6.61 23.62 11.00
C ASN A 6 -7.13 22.90 9.75
N LEU A 7 -6.24 22.60 8.79
CA LEU A 7 -6.59 21.83 7.60
C LEU A 7 -7.12 20.44 7.97
N LEU A 8 -6.40 19.71 8.82
CA LEU A 8 -6.80 18.38 9.26
C LEU A 8 -8.12 18.43 10.03
N SER A 9 -8.28 19.34 10.99
CA SER A 9 -9.51 19.48 11.78
C SER A 9 -10.74 19.77 10.91
N LEU A 10 -10.58 20.62 9.88
CA LEU A 10 -11.64 20.92 8.93
C LEU A 10 -12.00 19.71 8.04
N ILE A 11 -10.98 18.96 7.59
CA ILE A 11 -11.18 17.72 6.82
C ILE A 11 -11.92 16.68 7.67
N GLU A 12 -11.48 16.44 8.89
CA GLU A 12 -12.09 15.44 9.79
C GLU A 12 -13.54 15.79 10.13
N SER A 13 -13.80 17.04 10.51
CA SER A 13 -15.15 17.50 10.84
C SER A 13 -16.12 17.46 9.66
N THR A 14 -15.62 17.63 8.43
CA THR A 14 -16.46 17.65 7.22
C THR A 14 -16.63 16.28 6.58
N LEU A 15 -15.58 15.44 6.58
CA LEU A 15 -15.57 14.15 5.87
C LEU A 15 -15.82 12.95 6.78
N LEU A 16 -15.50 13.03 8.07
CA LEU A 16 -15.68 11.94 9.04
C LEU A 16 -16.80 12.25 10.04
N GLY A 17 -17.46 13.41 9.92
CA GLY A 17 -18.55 13.82 10.79
C GLY A 17 -19.76 12.89 10.71
N PRO A 18 -20.53 12.71 11.79
CA PRO A 18 -21.69 11.82 11.84
C PRO A 18 -22.88 12.33 11.01
N THR A 19 -22.83 13.61 10.58
CA THR A 19 -23.88 14.28 9.83
C THR A 19 -23.35 14.78 8.50
N SER A 20 -24.18 14.76 7.46
CA SER A 20 -23.84 15.34 6.17
C SER A 20 -23.39 16.79 6.31
N PRO A 21 -22.28 17.19 5.65
CA PRO A 21 -21.71 18.51 5.84
C PRO A 21 -22.62 19.59 5.28
N THR A 22 -22.77 20.69 6.01
CA THR A 22 -23.54 21.86 5.59
C THR A 22 -22.90 22.55 4.38
N PRO A 23 -23.65 23.32 3.57
CA PRO A 23 -23.09 24.04 2.42
C PRO A 23 -21.92 24.97 2.78
N SER A 24 -21.97 25.63 3.95
CA SER A 24 -20.89 26.49 4.44
C SER A 24 -19.62 25.69 4.77
N GLN A 25 -19.74 24.57 5.47
CA GLN A 25 -18.61 23.68 5.79
C GLN A 25 -17.93 23.15 4.52
N ARG A 26 -18.72 22.84 3.47
CA ARG A 26 -18.17 22.42 2.17
C ARG A 26 -17.36 23.53 1.51
N ILE A 27 -17.90 24.75 1.47
CA ILE A 27 -17.21 25.90 0.88
C ILE A 27 -15.89 26.15 1.62
N GLU A 28 -15.92 26.09 2.95
CA GLU A 28 -14.75 26.26 3.80
C GLU A 28 -13.70 25.18 3.53
N LEU A 29 -14.11 23.90 3.50
CA LEU A 29 -13.25 22.77 3.16
C LEU A 29 -12.59 22.97 1.78
N LEU A 30 -13.39 23.25 0.75
CA LEU A 30 -12.90 23.41 -0.61
C LEU A 30 -11.94 24.61 -0.73
N HIS A 31 -12.20 25.68 0.00
CA HIS A 31 -11.29 26.83 0.07
C HIS A 31 -9.96 26.44 0.74
N ALA A 32 -10.03 25.75 1.89
CA ALA A 32 -8.86 25.33 2.65
C ALA A 32 -7.97 24.35 1.89
N ILE A 33 -8.54 23.31 1.25
CA ILE A 33 -7.75 22.36 0.46
C ILE A 33 -7.09 23.05 -0.74
N ARG A 34 -7.80 23.94 -1.44
CA ARG A 34 -7.24 24.70 -2.58
C ARG A 34 -6.09 25.61 -2.14
N HIS A 35 -6.24 26.31 -1.02
CA HIS A 35 -5.17 27.12 -0.45
C HIS A 35 -3.97 26.27 0.00
N SER A 36 -4.21 25.02 0.38
CA SER A 36 -3.18 24.09 0.85
C SER A 36 -2.51 23.30 -0.28
N LEU A 37 -2.94 23.52 -1.55
CA LEU A 37 -2.41 22.82 -2.72
C LEU A 37 -0.87 22.92 -2.82
N PRO A 38 -0.22 24.10 -2.72
CA PRO A 38 1.24 24.18 -2.85
C PRO A 38 1.98 23.41 -1.74
N THR A 39 1.43 23.43 -0.52
CA THR A 39 1.98 22.70 0.64
C THR A 39 1.91 21.19 0.43
N LEU A 40 0.78 20.69 -0.09
CA LEU A 40 0.57 19.27 -0.37
C LEU A 40 1.31 18.79 -1.63
N GLN A 41 1.55 19.66 -2.61
CA GLN A 41 2.42 19.37 -3.76
C GLN A 41 3.88 19.21 -3.31
N ASN A 42 4.36 20.11 -2.47
CA ASN A 42 5.70 20.08 -1.89
C ASN A 42 5.70 19.39 -0.51
N LEU A 43 4.96 18.29 -0.38
CA LEU A 43 4.72 17.60 0.90
C LEU A 43 6.02 17.40 1.68
N LEU A 44 6.04 17.88 2.93
CA LEU A 44 7.19 17.83 3.86
C LEU A 44 8.50 18.40 3.28
N SER A 45 8.42 19.37 2.38
CA SER A 45 9.59 20.10 1.88
C SER A 45 9.81 21.35 2.73
N TYR A 46 10.82 21.31 3.59
CA TYR A 46 11.19 22.43 4.47
C TYR A 46 12.48 23.10 3.99
N PRO A 47 12.64 24.42 4.18
CA PRO A 47 13.89 25.10 3.88
C PRO A 47 15.03 24.55 4.75
N PRO A 48 16.21 24.23 4.18
CA PRO A 48 17.36 23.75 4.94
C PRO A 48 18.05 24.88 5.71
N PRO A 49 18.99 24.55 6.62
CA PRO A 49 19.81 25.54 7.32
C PRO A 49 20.52 26.49 6.36
N LYS A 50 20.56 27.78 6.72
CA LYS A 50 21.09 28.85 5.86
C LYS A 50 21.98 29.78 6.65
N THR A 51 23.22 29.96 6.18
CA THR A 51 24.26 30.72 6.92
C THR A 51 23.84 32.14 7.28
N SER A 52 23.14 32.87 6.40
CA SER A 52 22.66 34.23 6.71
C SER A 52 21.65 34.25 7.85
N ASP A 53 20.81 33.23 7.90
CA ASP A 53 19.71 33.12 8.86
C ASP A 53 20.27 32.66 10.21
N ARG A 54 21.29 31.79 10.18
CA ARG A 54 22.11 31.44 11.34
C ARG A 54 22.75 32.65 12.01
N VAL A 55 23.35 33.54 11.23
CA VAL A 55 23.95 34.79 11.74
C VAL A 55 22.88 35.69 12.36
N GLN A 56 21.70 35.76 11.77
CA GLN A 56 20.59 36.53 12.32
C GLN A 56 20.09 35.98 13.67
N VAL A 57 19.97 34.66 13.81
CA VAL A 57 19.62 34.06 15.11
C VAL A 57 20.71 34.32 16.15
N GLN A 58 21.99 34.22 15.76
CA GLN A 58 23.13 34.54 16.64
C GLN A 58 23.19 36.01 17.05
N SER A 59 22.67 36.94 16.24
CA SER A 59 22.57 38.35 16.61
C SER A 59 21.43 38.65 17.60
N LYS A 60 20.65 37.63 18.02
CA LYS A 60 19.56 37.72 19.00
C LYS A 60 18.35 38.56 18.57
N GLU A 61 18.35 39.10 17.36
CA GLU A 61 17.23 39.86 16.79
C GLU A 61 16.78 39.23 15.48
N VAL A 62 15.63 38.53 15.53
CA VAL A 62 15.13 37.72 14.42
C VAL A 62 13.85 38.33 13.87
N ARG A 63 13.73 38.39 12.53
CA ARG A 63 12.51 38.84 11.85
C ARG A 63 11.81 37.63 11.25
N LEU A 64 10.60 37.32 11.73
CA LEU A 64 9.77 36.28 11.10
C LEU A 64 8.99 36.87 9.93
N PRO A 65 8.58 36.04 8.93
CA PRO A 65 7.88 36.51 7.73
C PRO A 65 6.58 37.29 8.00
N ASP A 66 5.88 36.98 9.10
CA ASP A 66 4.57 37.55 9.44
C ASP A 66 4.56 38.31 10.79
N SER A 67 5.73 38.63 11.35
CA SER A 67 5.83 39.34 12.64
C SER A 67 6.91 40.41 12.67
N GLY A 68 6.82 41.32 13.66
CA GLY A 68 7.91 42.25 13.97
C GLY A 68 9.17 41.53 14.47
N PRO A 69 10.29 42.28 14.66
CA PRO A 69 11.51 41.73 15.23
C PRO A 69 11.27 41.13 16.61
N ILE A 70 11.83 39.95 16.86
CA ILE A 70 11.78 39.23 18.12
C ILE A 70 13.19 39.23 18.71
N SER A 71 13.30 39.60 19.98
CA SER A 71 14.53 39.49 20.75
C SER A 71 14.60 38.11 21.40
N LEU A 72 15.74 37.43 21.25
CA LEU A 72 16.03 36.13 21.84
C LEU A 72 17.03 36.27 23.00
N ASP A 73 16.88 35.45 24.03
CA ASP A 73 17.94 35.29 25.02
C ASP A 73 19.01 34.28 24.57
N ASP A 74 20.07 34.10 25.36
CA ASP A 74 21.14 33.16 25.02
C ASP A 74 20.64 31.71 24.94
N GLN A 75 19.66 31.33 25.76
CA GLN A 75 19.10 29.98 25.79
C GLN A 75 18.28 29.70 24.53
N ASP A 76 17.41 30.63 24.13
CA ASP A 76 16.61 30.53 22.92
C ASP A 76 17.48 30.39 21.67
N VAL A 77 18.60 31.14 21.60
CA VAL A 77 19.58 31.01 20.51
C VAL A 77 20.17 29.60 20.47
N GLN A 78 20.61 29.06 21.62
CA GLN A 78 21.17 27.71 21.66
C GLN A 78 20.15 26.64 21.25
N ILE A 79 18.91 26.76 21.71
CA ILE A 79 17.85 25.80 21.37
C ILE A 79 17.48 25.90 19.89
N ALA A 80 17.35 27.11 19.34
CA ALA A 80 17.02 27.31 17.92
C ALA A 80 18.10 26.72 17.00
N LEU A 81 19.38 26.94 17.32
CA LEU A 81 20.49 26.35 16.56
C LEU A 81 20.53 24.83 16.68
N LYS A 82 20.27 24.28 17.87
CA LYS A 82 20.18 22.83 18.07
C LYS A 82 19.00 22.22 17.29
N LEU A 83 17.85 22.88 17.26
CA LEU A 83 16.69 22.45 16.45
C LEU A 83 17.04 22.43 14.96
N SER A 84 17.70 23.47 14.47
CA SER A 84 18.16 23.57 13.09
C SER A 84 19.10 22.42 12.72
N ASP A 85 20.08 22.13 13.58
CA ASP A 85 21.05 21.06 13.38
C ASP A 85 20.40 19.66 13.47
N ASP A 86 19.55 19.41 14.47
CA ASP A 86 18.93 18.09 14.71
C ASP A 86 17.83 17.73 13.69
N LEU A 87 17.08 18.73 13.20
CA LEU A 87 15.97 18.56 12.26
C LEU A 87 16.32 18.91 10.81
N HIS A 88 17.54 19.38 10.56
CA HIS A 88 17.97 19.97 9.28
C HIS A 88 16.97 21.01 8.76
N LEU A 89 16.55 21.91 9.66
CA LEU A 89 15.54 22.93 9.43
C LEU A 89 16.19 24.32 9.40
N ASN A 90 15.67 25.24 8.61
CA ASN A 90 16.11 26.63 8.63
C ASN A 90 16.01 27.25 10.03
N GLU A 91 16.98 28.13 10.35
CA GLU A 91 17.09 28.74 11.66
C GLU A 91 15.90 29.66 12.00
N ILE A 92 15.31 30.35 11.01
CA ILE A 92 14.11 31.18 11.21
C ILE A 92 12.89 30.31 11.52
N ASP A 93 12.74 29.18 10.83
CA ASP A 93 11.67 28.21 11.11
C ASP A 93 11.87 27.54 12.49
N SER A 94 13.11 27.34 12.91
CA SER A 94 13.42 26.84 14.25
C SER A 94 13.00 27.83 15.35
N VAL A 95 13.21 29.14 15.13
CA VAL A 95 12.71 30.20 16.02
C VAL A 95 11.17 30.25 15.99
N ARG A 96 10.55 30.09 14.82
CA ARG A 96 9.08 30.01 14.71
C ARG A 96 8.51 28.90 15.60
N LEU A 97 9.15 27.72 15.59
CA LEU A 97 8.74 26.60 16.45
C LEU A 97 8.87 26.91 17.94
N LEU A 98 9.91 27.64 18.36
CA LEU A 98 10.05 28.09 19.75
C LEU A 98 8.95 29.06 20.16
N VAL A 99 8.62 30.02 19.28
CA VAL A 99 7.52 30.96 19.51
C VAL A 99 6.19 30.19 19.64
N SER A 100 5.92 29.23 18.75
CA SER A 100 4.74 28.38 18.82
C SER A 100 4.71 27.52 20.09
N ALA A 101 5.84 26.93 20.49
CA ALA A 101 5.95 26.17 21.74
C ALA A 101 5.64 27.03 22.96
N ASN A 102 6.10 28.28 22.97
CA ASN A 102 5.79 29.22 24.04
C ASN A 102 4.32 29.63 24.08
N GLN A 103 3.71 29.84 22.92
CA GLN A 103 2.28 30.15 22.82
C GLN A 103 1.39 28.99 23.29
N GLU A 104 1.76 27.74 22.99
CA GLU A 104 0.95 26.58 23.34
C GLU A 104 1.16 26.09 24.78
N TRP A 105 2.40 26.12 25.29
CA TRP A 105 2.76 25.41 26.52
C TRP A 105 3.23 26.30 27.66
N GLY A 106 3.60 27.55 27.37
CA GLY A 106 4.31 28.44 28.29
C GLY A 106 5.67 27.88 28.69
N LEU A 107 6.76 28.54 28.28
CA LEU A 107 8.12 28.02 28.53
C LEU A 107 8.74 28.49 29.85
N LEU A 108 8.10 29.43 30.55
CA LEU A 108 8.69 30.04 31.75
C LEU A 108 8.96 28.97 32.84
N GLY A 109 10.22 28.88 33.27
CA GLY A 109 10.66 27.94 34.31
C GLY A 109 10.90 26.51 33.83
N ARG A 110 10.81 26.23 32.51
CA ARG A 110 11.13 24.92 31.94
C ARG A 110 12.62 24.77 31.64
N GLU A 111 13.10 23.54 31.75
CA GLU A 111 14.48 23.20 31.40
C GLU A 111 14.73 23.30 29.89
N PRO A 112 15.93 23.70 29.42
CA PRO A 112 16.24 23.88 28.00
C PRO A 112 15.94 22.64 27.15
N LEU A 113 16.21 21.44 27.68
CA LEU A 113 15.94 20.17 27.00
C LEU A 113 14.44 19.92 26.82
N GLU A 114 13.62 20.30 27.79
CA GLU A 114 12.17 20.16 27.70
C GLU A 114 11.58 21.09 26.64
N ILE A 115 12.06 22.34 26.61
CA ILE A 115 11.69 23.33 25.59
C ILE A 115 12.04 22.82 24.18
N PHE A 116 13.26 22.30 24.01
CA PHE A 116 13.68 21.66 22.76
C PHE A 116 12.72 20.54 22.35
N ARG A 117 12.39 19.63 23.27
CA ARG A 117 11.53 18.47 22.99
C ARG A 117 10.10 18.87 22.63
N LEU A 118 9.57 19.94 23.23
CA LEU A 118 8.27 20.51 22.88
C LEU A 118 8.30 21.09 21.45
N ALA A 119 9.29 21.93 21.14
CA ALA A 119 9.41 22.56 19.82
C ALA A 119 9.61 21.52 18.69
N ALA A 120 10.49 20.53 18.91
CA ALA A 120 10.64 19.40 17.99
C ALA A 120 9.34 18.58 17.88
N GLY A 121 8.64 18.38 18.99
CA GLY A 121 7.33 17.74 19.05
C GLY A 121 6.27 18.42 18.18
N LEU A 122 6.21 19.75 18.19
CA LEU A 122 5.34 20.53 17.33
C LEU A 122 5.66 20.32 15.86
N TRP A 123 6.94 20.32 15.48
CA TRP A 123 7.36 20.07 14.10
C TRP A 123 6.88 18.70 13.58
N TYR A 124 7.07 17.64 14.36
CA TYR A 124 6.57 16.31 14.00
C TYR A 124 5.03 16.24 13.99
N THR A 125 4.36 17.02 14.84
CA THR A 125 2.90 17.08 14.84
C THR A 125 2.39 17.77 13.58
N GLU A 126 2.95 18.92 13.19
CA GLU A 126 2.59 19.62 11.94
C GLU A 126 2.80 18.73 10.71
N ARG A 127 3.93 18.00 10.65
CA ARG A 127 4.20 17.03 9.58
C ARG A 127 3.14 15.94 9.52
N ARG A 128 2.86 15.30 10.66
CA ARG A 128 1.87 14.23 10.77
C ARG A 128 0.47 14.71 10.41
N ASP A 129 0.10 15.93 10.78
CA ASP A 129 -1.20 16.50 10.45
C ASP A 129 -1.37 16.66 8.93
N LEU A 130 -0.33 17.10 8.21
CA LEU A 130 -0.34 17.19 6.74
C LEU A 130 -0.47 15.81 6.07
N ILE A 131 0.29 14.82 6.55
CA ILE A 131 0.24 13.46 6.00
C ILE A 131 -1.15 12.85 6.25
N THR A 132 -1.70 13.05 7.45
CA THR A 132 -3.03 12.56 7.84
C THR A 132 -4.12 13.26 7.03
N ALA A 133 -4.00 14.57 6.78
CA ALA A 133 -4.92 15.30 5.91
C ALA A 133 -4.96 14.69 4.49
N LEU A 134 -3.79 14.40 3.91
CA LEU A 134 -3.71 13.73 2.60
C LEU A 134 -4.32 12.32 2.65
N TYR A 135 -4.01 11.54 3.68
CA TYR A 135 -4.58 10.21 3.89
C TYR A 135 -6.11 10.26 3.94
N THR A 136 -6.69 11.14 4.75
CA THR A 136 -8.15 11.26 4.90
C THR A 136 -8.82 11.70 3.62
N LEU A 137 -8.22 12.61 2.84
CA LEU A 137 -8.75 13.00 1.52
C LEU A 137 -8.74 11.83 0.54
N LEU A 138 -7.64 11.08 0.47
CA LEU A 138 -7.53 9.87 -0.36
C LEU A 138 -8.57 8.82 0.06
N ARG A 139 -8.70 8.60 1.37
CA ARG A 139 -9.64 7.65 1.97
C ARG A 139 -11.08 8.01 1.61
N ALA A 140 -11.46 9.30 1.68
CA ALA A 140 -12.81 9.78 1.37
C ALA A 140 -13.23 9.56 -0.10
N VAL A 141 -12.28 9.54 -1.03
CA VAL A 141 -12.56 9.29 -2.46
C VAL A 141 -12.52 7.81 -2.80
N VAL A 142 -11.66 7.05 -2.13
CA VAL A 142 -11.43 5.64 -2.47
C VAL A 142 -12.39 4.72 -1.74
N LEU A 143 -12.69 4.99 -0.47
CA LEU A 143 -13.62 4.20 0.32
C LEU A 143 -15.00 4.84 0.23
N ASP A 144 -16.01 4.07 -0.16
CA ASP A 144 -17.40 4.53 -0.23
C ASP A 144 -17.93 4.78 1.19
N GLN A 145 -17.68 5.98 1.70
CA GLN A 145 -18.04 6.40 3.06
C GLN A 145 -19.47 6.98 3.16
N GLY A 146 -20.30 6.83 2.11
CA GLY A 146 -21.63 7.42 2.08
C GLY A 146 -21.64 8.96 1.99
N LEU A 147 -20.52 9.54 1.54
CA LEU A 147 -20.40 10.98 1.28
C LEU A 147 -21.20 11.37 0.04
N GLU A 148 -21.64 12.64 0.00
CA GLU A 148 -22.39 13.13 -1.15
C GLU A 148 -21.54 13.11 -2.44
N PRO A 149 -22.10 12.64 -3.58
CA PRO A 149 -21.34 12.47 -4.81
C PRO A 149 -20.65 13.74 -5.32
N ASP A 150 -21.30 14.90 -5.16
CA ASP A 150 -20.73 16.18 -5.59
C ASP A 150 -19.50 16.58 -4.76
N LEU A 151 -19.55 16.34 -3.45
CA LEU A 151 -18.41 16.58 -2.55
C LEU A 151 -17.25 15.63 -2.86
N VAL A 152 -17.53 14.34 -3.06
CA VAL A 152 -16.53 13.36 -3.47
C VAL A 152 -15.89 13.77 -4.80
N ALA A 153 -16.69 14.22 -5.77
CA ALA A 153 -16.18 14.69 -7.06
C ALA A 153 -15.27 15.93 -6.93
N ASP A 154 -15.60 16.86 -6.03
CA ASP A 154 -14.76 18.05 -5.80
C ASP A 154 -13.42 17.68 -5.12
N VAL A 155 -13.43 16.81 -4.11
CA VAL A 155 -12.21 16.30 -3.46
C VAL A 155 -11.37 15.50 -4.46
N GLN A 156 -12.02 14.67 -5.29
CA GLN A 156 -11.37 13.89 -6.33
C GLN A 156 -10.65 14.76 -7.36
N ARG A 157 -11.26 15.88 -7.80
CA ARG A 157 -10.59 16.84 -8.70
C ARG A 157 -9.34 17.43 -8.06
N PHE A 158 -9.40 17.79 -6.78
CA PHE A 158 -8.25 18.28 -6.04
C PHE A 158 -7.11 17.24 -5.95
N LEU A 159 -7.45 15.99 -5.63
CA LEU A 159 -6.48 14.89 -5.62
C LEU A 159 -5.91 14.61 -7.02
N ASP A 160 -6.72 14.77 -8.07
CA ASP A 160 -6.27 14.64 -9.45
C ASP A 160 -5.20 15.67 -9.80
N ASP A 161 -5.34 16.92 -9.33
CA ASP A 161 -4.34 17.98 -9.49
C ASP A 161 -3.05 17.66 -8.73
N LEU A 162 -3.14 17.12 -7.51
CA LEU A 162 -1.97 16.65 -6.75
C LEU A 162 -1.24 15.49 -7.44
N ILE A 163 -1.99 14.51 -7.94
CA ILE A 163 -1.42 13.36 -8.68
C ILE A 163 -0.74 13.84 -9.96
N ASN A 164 -1.36 14.77 -10.69
CA ASN A 164 -0.77 15.40 -11.88
C ASN A 164 0.53 16.16 -11.56
N ALA A 165 0.57 16.84 -10.41
CA ALA A 165 1.76 17.56 -9.94
C ALA A 165 2.89 16.62 -9.47
N GLY A 166 2.66 15.30 -9.43
CA GLY A 166 3.69 14.31 -9.12
C GLY A 166 3.75 13.88 -7.66
N VAL A 167 2.66 14.03 -6.89
CA VAL A 167 2.63 13.64 -5.47
C VAL A 167 3.03 12.17 -5.25
N ARG A 168 2.73 11.26 -6.18
CA ARG A 168 3.14 9.84 -6.07
C ARG A 168 4.66 9.67 -6.03
N LYS A 169 5.38 10.43 -6.87
CA LYS A 169 6.86 10.43 -6.85
C LYS A 169 7.38 11.00 -5.54
N ARG A 170 6.73 12.06 -5.03
CA ARG A 170 7.07 12.65 -3.73
C ARG A 170 6.83 11.66 -2.58
N LEU A 171 5.72 10.92 -2.57
CA LEU A 171 5.44 9.87 -1.57
C LEU A 171 6.53 8.78 -1.57
N ILE A 172 6.92 8.28 -2.75
CA ILE A 172 7.99 7.27 -2.87
C ILE A 172 9.32 7.83 -2.35
N SER A 173 9.66 9.07 -2.70
CA SER A 173 10.86 9.75 -2.22
C SER A 173 10.85 9.88 -0.69
N LEU A 174 9.74 10.34 -0.11
CA LEU A 174 9.58 10.50 1.33
C LEU A 174 9.71 9.18 2.10
N ILE A 175 9.11 8.09 1.61
CA ILE A 175 9.25 6.77 2.25
C ILE A 175 10.72 6.35 2.36
N LYS A 176 11.55 6.72 1.37
CA LYS A 176 13.01 6.47 1.36
C LYS A 176 13.80 7.50 2.19
N GLU A 177 13.49 8.78 2.08
CA GLU A 177 14.12 9.88 2.82
C GLU A 177 13.96 9.66 4.33
N LEU A 178 12.73 9.43 4.79
CA LEU A 178 12.41 9.23 6.20
C LEU A 178 13.02 7.94 6.77
N ASN A 179 13.24 6.91 5.94
CA ASN A 179 13.95 5.70 6.39
C ASN A 179 15.37 6.02 6.86
N ARG A 180 16.01 7.04 6.28
CA ARG A 180 17.36 7.48 6.64
C ARG A 180 17.39 8.27 7.94
N GLU A 181 16.24 8.75 8.42
CA GLU A 181 16.12 9.43 9.71
C GLU A 181 16.08 8.44 10.90
N GLU A 182 15.70 7.18 10.68
CA GLU A 182 15.52 6.17 11.75
C GLU A 182 16.77 5.77 12.57
N PRO A 183 18.01 5.70 12.03
CA PRO A 183 19.16 5.19 12.80
C PRO A 183 19.85 6.26 13.66
N ALA A 184 19.79 7.54 13.29
CA ALA A 184 20.48 8.63 14.01
C ALA A 184 19.74 9.98 13.98
N GLY A 185 18.72 10.16 13.14
CA GLY A 185 18.15 11.47 12.82
C GLY A 185 18.97 12.25 11.80
N LEU A 186 18.42 13.38 11.36
CA LEU A 186 19.04 14.22 10.32
C LEU A 186 20.35 14.88 10.77
N GLY A 187 20.49 15.22 12.05
CA GLY A 187 21.70 15.82 12.65
C GLY A 187 22.78 14.83 13.13
N GLY A 188 22.64 13.53 12.87
CA GLY A 188 23.65 12.52 13.22
C GLY A 188 23.54 11.96 14.65
N PRO A 189 24.57 11.25 15.15
CA PRO A 189 24.44 10.39 16.34
C PRO A 189 24.14 11.13 17.66
N ASN A 190 24.32 12.44 17.68
CA ASN A 190 24.06 13.30 18.85
C ASN A 190 22.64 13.88 18.87
N CYS A 191 21.81 13.57 17.88
CA CYS A 191 20.43 14.03 17.88
C CYS A 191 19.66 13.51 19.08
N GLU A 192 18.75 14.35 19.57
CA GLU A 192 17.86 13.95 20.64
C GLU A 192 16.98 12.75 20.23
N ARG A 193 16.94 11.74 21.09
CA ARG A 193 16.23 10.48 20.83
C ARG A 193 14.73 10.58 21.11
N TYR A 194 14.33 11.44 22.03
CA TYR A 194 12.96 11.57 22.49
C TYR A 194 12.43 12.98 22.29
N ILE A 195 11.15 13.10 21.94
CA ILE A 195 10.44 14.37 21.81
C ILE A 195 9.17 14.32 22.67
N LEU A 196 8.50 15.45 22.85
CA LEU A 196 7.21 15.50 23.53
C LEU A 196 6.07 15.56 22.49
N ASP A 197 5.08 14.68 22.60
CA ASP A 197 3.90 14.76 21.73
C ASP A 197 2.99 15.95 22.11
N SER A 198 1.95 16.20 21.33
CA SER A 198 0.99 17.28 21.57
C SER A 198 0.18 17.13 22.88
N ARG A 199 0.36 16.04 23.64
CA ARG A 199 -0.22 15.82 24.97
C ARG A 199 0.83 15.92 26.08
N GLY A 200 2.07 16.27 25.73
CA GLY A 200 3.20 16.33 26.66
C GLY A 200 3.76 14.96 27.04
N ALA A 201 3.44 13.89 26.30
CA ALA A 201 4.00 12.57 26.55
C ALA A 201 5.36 12.42 25.86
N LEU A 202 6.33 11.84 26.56
CA LEU A 202 7.65 11.56 26.01
C LEU A 202 7.56 10.37 25.04
N VAL A 203 7.92 10.61 23.78
CA VAL A 203 7.86 9.61 22.71
C VAL A 203 9.19 9.48 22.00
N GLU A 204 9.51 8.27 21.53
CA GLU A 204 10.73 8.03 20.79
C GLU A 204 10.59 8.54 19.36
N ARG A 205 11.52 9.40 18.94
CA ARG A 205 11.50 10.04 17.61
C ARG A 205 11.42 9.04 16.47
N ARG A 206 12.15 7.92 16.57
CA ARG A 206 12.11 6.85 15.55
C ARG A 206 10.71 6.31 15.34
N ALA A 207 9.93 6.12 16.42
CA ALA A 207 8.59 5.58 16.34
C ALA A 207 7.62 6.55 15.64
N VAL A 208 7.82 7.85 15.86
CA VAL A 208 7.08 8.92 15.17
C VAL A 208 7.37 8.90 13.68
N VAL A 209 8.65 8.85 13.28
CA VAL A 209 9.07 8.78 11.87
C VAL A 209 8.57 7.48 11.21
N SER A 210 8.68 6.32 11.87
CA SER A 210 8.18 5.06 11.33
C SER A 210 6.65 5.10 11.13
N ARG A 211 5.91 5.78 12.01
CA ARG A 211 4.46 5.98 11.84
C ARG A 211 4.14 6.91 10.67
N GLU A 212 4.88 8.01 10.48
CA GLU A 212 4.73 8.88 9.32
C GLU A 212 4.97 8.11 8.01
N ARG A 213 6.02 7.28 7.97
CA ARG A 213 6.34 6.42 6.82
C ARG A 213 5.21 5.44 6.50
N LEU A 214 4.60 4.84 7.52
CA LEU A 214 3.47 3.94 7.33
C LEU A 214 2.28 4.67 6.69
N ILE A 215 1.89 5.84 7.20
CA ILE A 215 0.76 6.60 6.64
C ILE A 215 1.07 7.05 5.19
N LEU A 216 2.33 7.42 4.90
CA LEU A 216 2.76 7.72 3.52
C LEU A 216 2.65 6.49 2.60
N ALA A 217 2.97 5.29 3.11
CA ALA A 217 2.82 4.05 2.37
C ALA A 217 1.34 3.71 2.10
N HIS A 218 0.45 3.96 3.07
CA HIS A 218 -1.01 3.88 2.87
C HIS A 218 -1.49 4.88 1.81
N CYS A 219 -1.04 6.14 1.90
CA CYS A 219 -1.33 7.16 0.88
C CYS A 219 -0.89 6.69 -0.51
N LEU A 220 0.27 6.04 -0.62
CA LEU A 220 0.77 5.52 -1.89
C LEU A 220 -0.15 4.42 -2.45
N VAL A 221 -0.67 3.50 -1.63
CA VAL A 221 -1.68 2.51 -2.05
C VAL A 221 -2.95 3.20 -2.53
N LEU A 222 -3.56 4.05 -1.70
CA LEU A 222 -4.82 4.73 -2.01
C LEU A 222 -4.70 5.61 -3.26
N SER A 223 -3.55 6.28 -3.45
CA SER A 223 -3.30 7.14 -4.60
C SER A 223 -3.37 6.40 -5.94
N VAL A 224 -3.17 5.07 -5.96
CA VAL A 224 -3.34 4.27 -7.16
C VAL A 224 -4.81 4.27 -7.56
N LEU A 225 -5.71 4.14 -6.58
CA LEU A 225 -7.15 3.93 -6.76
C LEU A 225 -7.95 5.19 -7.08
N VAL A 226 -7.40 6.38 -6.89
CA VAL A 226 -8.08 7.63 -7.28
C VAL A 226 -8.37 7.59 -8.78
N VAL A 227 -9.64 7.45 -9.13
CA VAL A 227 -10.14 7.39 -10.51
C VAL A 227 -10.14 8.81 -11.10
N ARG A 228 -10.02 8.96 -12.43
CA ARG A 228 -10.28 10.26 -13.07
C ARG A 228 -11.79 10.46 -13.20
N ALA A 229 -12.33 11.57 -12.71
CA ALA A 229 -13.75 11.90 -12.81
C ALA A 229 -14.22 11.78 -14.27
N SER A 230 -15.04 10.77 -14.55
CA SER A 230 -15.78 10.65 -15.81
C SER A 230 -17.15 10.16 -15.42
N PHE A 231 -18.13 11.05 -15.54
CA PHE A 231 -19.54 10.81 -15.35
C PHE A 231 -19.95 9.47 -15.96
N TYR A 232 -20.18 8.45 -15.14
CA TYR A 232 -20.97 7.29 -15.52
C TYR A 232 -22.09 7.13 -14.50
N ARG A 233 -23.18 7.84 -14.80
CA ARG A 233 -24.50 7.56 -14.26
C ARG A 233 -24.89 6.17 -14.74
N PHE A 234 -24.72 5.14 -13.91
CA PHE A 234 -25.39 3.85 -14.15
C PHE A 234 -26.88 4.10 -13.96
N ARG A 235 -27.56 4.51 -15.03
CA ARG A 235 -29.02 4.45 -15.09
C ARG A 235 -29.33 2.97 -15.15
N ALA A 236 -29.79 2.40 -14.03
CA ALA A 236 -30.41 1.09 -14.03
C ALA A 236 -31.51 1.11 -15.09
N SER A 237 -31.26 0.49 -16.24
CA SER A 237 -32.27 0.29 -17.26
C SER A 237 -33.20 -0.78 -16.71
N SER A 238 -34.41 -0.35 -16.35
CA SER A 238 -35.55 -1.21 -16.09
C SER A 238 -35.85 -2.04 -17.34
N ASN A 239 -35.18 -3.17 -17.49
CA ASN A 239 -35.67 -4.35 -18.23
C ASN A 239 -34.66 -5.47 -18.01
N GLY A 240 -34.86 -6.20 -16.91
CA GLY A 240 -34.15 -7.44 -16.65
C GLY A 240 -34.51 -8.49 -17.70
N LYS A 241 -33.50 -8.93 -18.44
CA LYS A 241 -33.34 -10.30 -18.96
C LYS A 241 -32.01 -10.38 -19.68
N MET A 242 -31.14 -11.26 -19.21
CA MET A 242 -29.99 -11.75 -19.97
C MET A 242 -30.01 -13.27 -19.85
N GLU A 243 -30.57 -13.93 -20.86
CA GLU A 243 -30.50 -15.38 -21.03
C GLU A 243 -29.14 -15.74 -21.63
N LEU A 244 -28.40 -16.64 -20.97
CA LEU A 244 -27.19 -17.27 -21.49
C LEU A 244 -27.43 -18.77 -21.47
N HIS A 245 -27.63 -19.35 -22.65
CA HIS A 245 -27.65 -20.80 -22.85
C HIS A 245 -26.25 -21.39 -22.58
N TYR A 246 -26.19 -22.44 -21.76
CA TYR A 246 -25.01 -23.28 -21.56
C TYR A 246 -25.31 -24.70 -22.04
N ASN A 247 -24.38 -25.28 -22.80
CA ASN A 247 -24.34 -26.71 -23.11
C ASN A 247 -23.63 -27.47 -21.98
N GLU A 248 -24.20 -28.61 -21.61
CA GLU A 248 -23.79 -29.48 -20.50
C GLU A 248 -22.57 -30.35 -20.82
N GLY A 249 -21.82 -30.69 -19.77
CA GLY A 249 -20.79 -31.74 -19.76
C GLY A 249 -20.19 -31.91 -18.36
N LEU A 250 -20.64 -32.94 -17.63
CA LEU A 250 -20.43 -33.20 -16.19
C LEU A 250 -18.99 -33.58 -15.78
N SER A 251 -18.57 -33.12 -14.58
CA SER A 251 -18.46 -33.91 -13.32
C SER A 251 -17.31 -33.42 -12.40
N PHE A 252 -17.59 -32.44 -11.50
CA PHE A 252 -16.68 -32.03 -10.42
C PHE A 252 -17.44 -31.34 -9.26
N LEU A 253 -18.54 -31.93 -8.78
CA LEU A 253 -19.54 -31.19 -7.99
C LEU A 253 -20.02 -31.94 -6.75
N HIS A 254 -19.18 -32.02 -5.71
CA HIS A 254 -19.67 -32.06 -4.33
C HIS A 254 -18.92 -31.07 -3.42
N SER A 255 -17.62 -30.86 -3.61
CA SER A 255 -16.87 -29.75 -2.97
C SER A 255 -17.17 -28.38 -3.61
N ILE A 256 -17.57 -28.37 -4.89
CA ILE A 256 -18.00 -27.16 -5.59
C ILE A 256 -19.45 -26.80 -5.27
N TRP A 257 -20.30 -27.67 -4.69
CA TRP A 257 -21.64 -27.22 -4.28
C TRP A 257 -21.58 -26.18 -3.15
N ALA A 258 -20.66 -26.33 -2.21
CA ALA A 258 -20.35 -25.27 -1.24
C ALA A 258 -19.79 -24.04 -1.95
N PHE A 259 -18.88 -24.20 -2.92
CA PHE A 259 -18.29 -23.09 -3.68
C PHE A 259 -19.29 -22.40 -4.63
N ALA A 260 -20.28 -23.10 -5.16
CA ALA A 260 -21.32 -22.60 -6.06
C ALA A 260 -22.46 -21.95 -5.28
N TRP A 261 -22.85 -22.52 -4.14
CA TRP A 261 -23.76 -21.91 -3.17
C TRP A 261 -23.14 -20.64 -2.56
N PHE A 262 -21.85 -20.69 -2.19
CA PHE A 262 -21.08 -19.53 -1.73
C PHE A 262 -20.88 -18.51 -2.86
N ARG A 263 -20.61 -18.94 -4.11
CA ARG A 263 -20.55 -18.07 -5.30
C ARG A 263 -21.91 -17.49 -5.69
N GLN A 264 -23.02 -18.12 -5.35
CA GLN A 264 -24.38 -17.63 -5.60
C GLN A 264 -24.83 -16.62 -4.54
N LYS A 265 -24.55 -16.89 -3.25
CA LYS A 265 -24.65 -15.91 -2.15
C LYS A 265 -23.71 -14.71 -2.38
N MET A 266 -22.49 -14.96 -2.86
CA MET A 266 -21.53 -13.92 -3.23
C MET A 266 -21.87 -13.24 -4.54
N LYS A 267 -22.65 -13.80 -5.48
CA LYS A 267 -23.16 -13.01 -6.62
C LYS A 267 -24.11 -11.91 -6.13
N GLN A 268 -24.92 -12.19 -5.11
CA GLN A 268 -25.81 -11.18 -4.52
C GLN A 268 -25.08 -10.14 -3.68
N CYS A 269 -24.06 -10.51 -2.88
CA CYS A 269 -23.24 -9.54 -2.14
C CYS A 269 -22.17 -8.84 -3.01
N SER A 270 -21.50 -9.55 -3.93
CA SER A 270 -20.41 -9.00 -4.75
C SER A 270 -20.89 -8.16 -5.93
N LEU A 271 -22.11 -8.34 -6.46
CA LEU A 271 -22.63 -7.39 -7.46
C LEU A 271 -22.87 -5.99 -6.87
N ALA A 272 -23.10 -5.89 -5.55
CA ALA A 272 -23.24 -4.62 -4.85
C ALA A 272 -21.87 -4.04 -4.40
N SER A 273 -20.91 -4.88 -3.98
CA SER A 273 -19.63 -4.39 -3.43
C SER A 273 -18.44 -4.40 -4.42
N VAL A 274 -18.46 -5.23 -5.47
CA VAL A 274 -17.36 -5.34 -6.47
C VAL A 274 -17.55 -4.36 -7.63
N SER A 275 -18.73 -3.77 -7.76
CA SER A 275 -19.02 -2.73 -8.76
C SER A 275 -18.42 -1.35 -8.43
N VAL A 276 -17.90 -1.15 -7.21
CA VAL A 276 -17.50 0.19 -6.72
C VAL A 276 -16.07 0.60 -7.11
N PHE A 277 -15.17 -0.32 -7.45
CA PHE A 277 -13.75 -0.01 -7.71
C PHE A 277 -13.34 -0.13 -9.19
N ASN A 278 -14.14 0.41 -10.11
CA ASN A 278 -13.79 0.39 -11.52
C ASN A 278 -13.37 1.79 -12.02
N VAL A 279 -12.18 1.79 -12.65
CA VAL A 279 -11.48 2.90 -13.36
C VAL A 279 -10.36 3.62 -12.58
N VAL A 280 -9.43 2.85 -12.01
CA VAL A 280 -8.20 3.32 -11.33
C VAL A 280 -7.28 4.15 -12.25
N ARG A 281 -6.72 5.26 -11.74
CA ARG A 281 -5.71 6.06 -12.45
C ARG A 281 -4.33 5.41 -12.34
N LYS A 282 -3.84 4.92 -13.46
CA LYS A 282 -2.66 4.04 -13.55
C LYS A 282 -1.37 4.73 -13.11
N LYS A 283 -0.49 3.99 -12.42
CA LYS A 283 0.92 4.37 -12.20
C LYS A 283 1.66 4.29 -13.54
N GLY A 284 2.63 5.17 -13.75
CA GLY A 284 3.51 5.06 -14.91
C GLY A 284 4.49 3.88 -14.76
N PRO A 285 5.06 3.34 -15.86
CA PRO A 285 6.09 2.30 -15.83
C PRO A 285 7.24 2.59 -14.86
N LYS A 286 7.69 3.86 -14.82
CA LYS A 286 8.73 4.33 -13.91
C LYS A 286 8.31 4.25 -12.45
N ASP A 287 7.10 4.71 -12.12
CA ASP A 287 6.61 4.69 -10.74
C ASP A 287 6.50 3.25 -10.20
N VAL A 288 6.07 2.29 -11.04
CA VAL A 288 6.00 0.87 -10.66
C VAL A 288 7.40 0.31 -10.36
N LYS A 289 8.38 0.61 -11.21
CA LYS A 289 9.78 0.19 -10.98
C LYS A 289 10.38 0.84 -9.73
N ASP A 290 10.08 2.11 -9.48
CA ASP A 290 10.56 2.83 -8.30
C ASP A 290 9.96 2.25 -6.99
N VAL A 291 8.67 1.90 -6.99
CA VAL A 291 8.03 1.18 -5.87
C VAL A 291 8.59 -0.23 -5.72
N PHE A 292 8.86 -0.94 -6.81
CA PHE A 292 9.48 -2.27 -6.76
C PHE A 292 10.89 -2.23 -6.16
N SER A 293 11.70 -1.23 -6.51
CA SER A 293 12.98 -0.96 -5.84
C SER A 293 12.77 -0.69 -4.35
N ALA A 294 11.83 0.19 -3.99
CA ALA A 294 11.55 0.51 -2.59
C ALA A 294 11.09 -0.72 -1.78
N LEU A 295 10.30 -1.61 -2.39
CA LEU A 295 9.87 -2.88 -1.77
C LEU A 295 11.08 -3.75 -1.45
N LYS A 296 11.99 -3.96 -2.42
CA LYS A 296 13.21 -4.77 -2.21
C LYS A 296 14.10 -4.18 -1.11
N ASP A 297 14.30 -2.86 -1.13
CA ASP A 297 15.09 -2.16 -0.13
C ASP A 297 14.46 -2.30 1.27
N SER A 298 13.13 -2.19 1.37
CA SER A 298 12.38 -2.34 2.62
C SER A 298 12.45 -3.77 3.16
N ALA A 299 12.26 -4.77 2.28
CA ALA A 299 12.30 -6.18 2.64
C ALA A 299 13.70 -6.63 3.11
N ALA A 300 14.77 -6.12 2.49
CA ALA A 300 16.14 -6.42 2.90
C ALA A 300 16.43 -5.93 4.34
N GLY A 301 15.75 -4.88 4.79
CA GLY A 301 15.86 -4.35 6.15
C GLY A 301 15.12 -5.15 7.23
N LEU A 302 14.39 -6.20 6.88
CA LEU A 302 13.58 -7.00 7.82
C LEU A 302 14.34 -8.17 8.45
N SER A 303 15.57 -8.48 8.00
CA SER A 303 16.35 -9.60 8.51
C SER A 303 16.62 -9.48 10.02
N GLY A 304 15.93 -10.26 10.85
CA GLY A 304 16.16 -10.39 12.29
C GLY A 304 15.43 -9.39 13.21
N GLY A 305 14.49 -8.59 12.68
CA GLY A 305 13.74 -7.61 13.49
C GLY A 305 12.26 -7.96 13.66
N THR A 306 11.69 -7.77 14.86
CA THR A 306 10.24 -7.93 15.15
C THR A 306 9.47 -6.61 15.01
N ASP A 307 9.97 -5.67 14.22
CA ASP A 307 9.38 -4.34 14.10
C ASP A 307 8.11 -4.38 13.24
N THR A 308 6.96 -4.33 13.90
CA THR A 308 5.63 -4.35 13.29
C THR A 308 5.45 -3.27 12.22
N LEU A 309 5.92 -2.04 12.46
CA LEU A 309 5.72 -0.92 11.53
C LEU A 309 6.52 -1.13 10.24
N ARG A 310 7.74 -1.67 10.33
CA ARG A 310 8.54 -1.99 9.12
C ARG A 310 7.89 -3.05 8.25
N HIS A 311 7.28 -4.05 8.88
CA HIS A 311 6.50 -5.05 8.16
C HIS A 311 5.29 -4.42 7.46
N GLN A 312 4.51 -3.59 8.16
CA GLN A 312 3.36 -2.87 7.58
C GLN A 312 3.74 -1.96 6.41
N ILE A 313 4.86 -1.23 6.51
CA ILE A 313 5.40 -0.43 5.40
C ILE A 313 5.74 -1.32 4.19
N THR A 314 6.36 -2.47 4.44
CA THR A 314 6.73 -3.44 3.39
C THR A 314 5.48 -4.03 2.72
N TYR A 315 4.46 -4.38 3.50
CA TYR A 315 3.17 -4.85 2.99
C TYR A 315 2.49 -3.78 2.15
N SER A 316 2.45 -2.53 2.63
CA SER A 316 1.91 -1.41 1.89
C SER A 316 2.56 -1.21 0.53
N LEU A 317 3.89 -1.33 0.45
CA LEU A 317 4.62 -1.25 -0.82
C LEU A 317 4.27 -2.41 -1.76
N LEU A 318 4.20 -3.64 -1.24
CA LEU A 318 3.77 -4.82 -2.00
C LEU A 318 2.35 -4.65 -2.52
N PHE A 319 1.39 -4.32 -1.66
CA PHE A 319 0.00 -4.13 -2.06
C PHE A 319 -0.16 -2.94 -3.00
N SER A 320 0.66 -1.90 -2.90
CA SER A 320 0.66 -0.80 -3.87
C SER A 320 1.05 -1.25 -5.29
N LEU A 321 1.84 -2.33 -5.42
CA LEU A 321 2.15 -2.99 -6.70
C LEU A 321 1.03 -3.95 -7.11
N VAL A 322 0.55 -4.80 -6.19
CA VAL A 322 -0.58 -5.72 -6.46
C VAL A 322 -1.79 -4.97 -6.98
N VAL A 323 -2.18 -3.90 -6.28
CA VAL A 323 -3.28 -3.03 -6.67
C VAL A 323 -3.02 -2.43 -8.05
N ALA A 324 -1.83 -1.88 -8.31
CA ALA A 324 -1.52 -1.29 -9.61
C ALA A 324 -1.63 -2.28 -10.78
N LEU A 325 -1.09 -3.50 -10.60
CA LEU A 325 -1.09 -4.55 -11.62
C LEU A 325 -2.50 -5.08 -11.90
N ILE A 326 -3.23 -5.45 -10.84
CA ILE A 326 -4.57 -6.02 -10.97
C ILE A 326 -5.56 -4.98 -11.49
N SER A 327 -5.49 -3.73 -11.01
CA SER A 327 -6.34 -2.66 -11.52
C SER A 327 -6.04 -2.31 -12.99
N ASP A 328 -4.77 -2.29 -13.43
CA ASP A 328 -4.43 -2.02 -14.83
C ASP A 328 -4.97 -3.12 -15.75
N ALA A 329 -4.82 -4.38 -15.36
CA ALA A 329 -5.30 -5.54 -16.11
C ALA A 329 -6.84 -5.59 -16.22
N LEU A 330 -7.55 -5.29 -15.13
CA LEU A 330 -9.02 -5.28 -15.12
C LEU A 330 -9.62 -4.02 -15.78
N SER A 331 -8.82 -3.02 -16.11
CA SER A 331 -9.28 -1.78 -16.75
C SER A 331 -9.62 -2.01 -18.24
N ALA A 332 -10.73 -2.70 -18.50
CA ALA A 332 -11.24 -3.02 -19.83
C ALA A 332 -12.19 -1.96 -20.43
N VAL A 333 -12.13 -0.70 -19.97
CA VAL A 333 -13.00 0.36 -20.51
C VAL A 333 -12.53 0.74 -21.93
N PRO A 334 -13.39 0.66 -22.96
CA PRO A 334 -13.04 0.89 -24.36
C PRO A 334 -12.35 2.24 -24.64
N ASP A 335 -12.71 3.28 -23.88
CA ASP A 335 -12.21 4.65 -24.07
C ASP A 335 -10.98 5.02 -23.24
N LYS A 336 -10.47 4.11 -22.38
CA LYS A 336 -9.35 4.42 -21.47
C LYS A 336 -8.24 3.38 -21.59
N THR A 337 -7.29 3.70 -22.47
CA THR A 337 -6.13 2.89 -22.81
C THR A 337 -5.34 2.47 -21.56
N PRO A 338 -5.09 1.17 -21.34
CA PRO A 338 -4.20 0.72 -20.28
C PRO A 338 -2.74 1.09 -20.54
N VAL A 339 -2.06 1.48 -19.45
CA VAL A 339 -0.77 2.19 -19.52
C VAL A 339 0.36 1.20 -19.39
N LEU A 340 0.28 0.28 -18.43
CA LEU A 340 1.31 -0.75 -18.24
C LEU A 340 1.10 -1.87 -19.26
N SER A 341 -0.14 -2.35 -19.43
CA SER A 341 -0.40 -3.48 -20.32
C SER A 341 -0.12 -3.22 -21.79
N ARG A 342 -0.15 -1.97 -22.28
CA ARG A 342 0.19 -1.63 -23.68
C ARG A 342 1.69 -1.47 -23.92
N ASP A 343 2.47 -1.16 -22.89
CA ASP A 343 3.90 -0.92 -23.03
C ASP A 343 4.66 -2.25 -23.05
N ALA A 344 4.96 -2.74 -24.26
CA ALA A 344 5.69 -4.00 -24.44
C ALA A 344 7.13 -3.95 -23.88
N SER A 345 7.78 -2.78 -23.93
CA SER A 345 9.12 -2.58 -23.34
C SER A 345 9.05 -2.76 -21.83
N PHE A 346 8.07 -2.10 -21.21
CA PHE A 346 7.82 -2.28 -19.78
C PHE A 346 7.54 -3.73 -19.42
N ARG A 347 6.66 -4.43 -20.15
CA ARG A 347 6.34 -5.85 -19.85
C ARG A 347 7.59 -6.73 -19.92
N HIS A 348 8.42 -6.55 -20.96
CA HIS A 348 9.66 -7.31 -21.11
C HIS A 348 10.66 -7.02 -19.98
N GLU A 349 10.97 -5.74 -19.74
CA GLU A 349 11.93 -5.33 -18.71
C GLU A 349 11.45 -5.70 -17.29
N PHE A 350 10.14 -5.59 -17.04
CA PHE A 350 9.57 -5.93 -15.74
C PHE A 350 9.52 -7.45 -15.55
N GLN A 351 9.17 -8.24 -16.58
CA GLN A 351 9.29 -9.71 -16.56
C GLN A 351 10.72 -10.13 -16.20
N GLU A 352 11.72 -9.59 -16.87
CA GLU A 352 13.13 -9.89 -16.56
C GLU A 352 13.46 -9.52 -15.11
N SER A 353 13.04 -8.32 -14.68
CA SER A 353 13.31 -7.83 -13.31
C SER A 353 12.67 -8.67 -12.21
N VAL A 354 11.44 -9.16 -12.40
CA VAL A 354 10.75 -9.99 -11.38
C VAL A 354 11.20 -11.45 -11.43
N MET A 355 11.64 -11.97 -12.58
CA MET A 355 12.05 -13.37 -12.72
C MET A 355 13.50 -13.63 -12.30
N VAL A 356 14.31 -12.58 -12.10
CA VAL A 356 15.64 -12.72 -11.48
C VAL A 356 15.48 -13.27 -10.06
N ALA A 357 16.14 -14.40 -9.79
CA ALA A 357 16.20 -14.98 -8.46
C ALA A 357 17.02 -14.08 -7.53
N GLY A 358 16.46 -13.72 -6.38
CA GLY A 358 17.13 -12.93 -5.36
C GLY A 358 18.12 -13.75 -4.51
N ASN A 359 19.19 -13.10 -4.07
CA ASN A 359 20.18 -13.71 -3.17
C ASN A 359 19.69 -13.78 -1.71
N ASP A 360 18.74 -12.91 -1.32
CA ASP A 360 18.19 -12.85 0.04
C ASP A 360 16.82 -13.55 0.08
N PRO A 361 16.65 -14.64 0.87
CA PRO A 361 15.41 -15.40 0.95
C PRO A 361 14.24 -14.62 1.58
N VAL A 362 14.52 -13.57 2.37
CA VAL A 362 13.49 -12.68 2.91
C VAL A 362 12.91 -11.85 1.77
N VAL A 363 13.77 -11.14 1.03
CA VAL A 363 13.39 -10.33 -0.14
C VAL A 363 12.70 -11.19 -1.18
N GLU A 364 13.26 -12.36 -1.48
CA GLU A 364 12.72 -13.28 -2.49
C GLU A 364 11.28 -13.69 -2.18
N GLY A 365 10.93 -13.92 -0.91
CA GLY A 365 9.54 -14.24 -0.52
C GLY A 365 8.53 -13.13 -0.84
N TYR A 366 8.93 -11.85 -0.75
CA TYR A 366 8.06 -10.74 -1.14
C TYR A 366 8.00 -10.57 -2.67
N VAL A 367 9.11 -10.81 -3.36
CA VAL A 367 9.15 -10.81 -4.84
C VAL A 367 8.29 -11.96 -5.38
N ASP A 368 8.30 -13.13 -4.75
CA ASP A 368 7.43 -14.27 -5.04
C ASP A 368 5.94 -13.89 -4.96
N CYS A 369 5.53 -13.22 -3.88
CA CYS A 369 4.17 -12.68 -3.76
C CYS A 369 3.83 -11.73 -4.92
N LEU A 370 4.76 -10.85 -5.32
CA LEU A 370 4.58 -9.97 -6.47
C LEU A 370 4.48 -10.75 -7.80
N ARG A 371 5.26 -11.83 -7.99
CA ARG A 371 5.16 -12.71 -9.18
C ARG A 371 3.76 -13.29 -9.34
N SER A 372 3.09 -13.64 -8.22
CA SER A 372 1.70 -14.11 -8.28
C SER A 372 0.71 -13.06 -8.78
N SER A 373 0.92 -11.77 -8.48
CA SER A 373 0.11 -10.69 -9.05
C SER A 373 0.48 -10.39 -10.50
N TRP A 374 1.77 -10.49 -10.83
CA TRP A 374 2.28 -10.28 -12.18
C TRP A 374 1.78 -11.33 -13.16
N VAL A 375 1.76 -12.62 -12.78
CA VAL A 375 1.22 -13.67 -13.66
C VAL A 375 -0.26 -13.44 -13.97
N VAL A 376 -1.04 -13.04 -12.95
CA VAL A 376 -2.47 -12.71 -13.13
C VAL A 376 -2.64 -11.51 -14.06
N HIS A 377 -1.78 -10.50 -13.95
CA HIS A 377 -1.76 -9.36 -14.88
C HIS A 377 -1.51 -9.83 -16.31
N LEU A 378 -0.49 -10.65 -16.56
CA LEU A 378 -0.19 -11.20 -17.89
C LEU A 378 -1.35 -12.03 -18.46
N MET A 379 -1.95 -12.90 -17.64
CA MET A 379 -3.08 -13.75 -18.02
C MET A 379 -4.30 -12.92 -18.46
N LEU A 380 -4.67 -11.91 -17.68
CA LEU A 380 -5.81 -11.03 -17.99
C LEU A 380 -5.59 -10.21 -19.27
N ILE A 381 -4.35 -9.82 -19.56
CA ILE A 381 -4.02 -9.09 -20.78
C ILE A 381 -4.03 -10.01 -21.99
N HIS A 382 -3.54 -11.23 -21.84
CA HIS A 382 -3.56 -12.24 -22.89
C HIS A 382 -5.00 -12.54 -23.34
N ASP A 383 -5.91 -12.82 -22.39
CA ASP A 383 -7.34 -13.04 -22.66
C ASP A 383 -8.01 -11.83 -23.34
N GLY A 384 -7.59 -10.60 -23.00
CA GLY A 384 -8.14 -9.36 -23.55
C GLY A 384 -7.66 -9.02 -24.96
N LEU A 385 -6.50 -9.53 -25.38
CA LEU A 385 -5.92 -9.30 -26.71
C LEU A 385 -6.42 -10.30 -27.76
N ASP A 386 -6.62 -11.56 -27.38
CA ASP A 386 -7.18 -12.60 -28.27
C ASP A 386 -8.60 -12.27 -28.75
N ALA A 387 -9.34 -11.47 -27.99
CA ALA A 387 -10.66 -10.97 -28.38
C ALA A 387 -10.63 -9.82 -29.40
N LYS A 388 -9.48 -9.18 -29.66
CA LYS A 388 -9.38 -7.96 -30.49
C LYS A 388 -8.48 -8.04 -31.72
N ASP A 389 -7.45 -8.89 -31.76
CA ASP A 389 -6.50 -8.89 -32.89
C ASP A 389 -6.11 -10.31 -33.36
N THR A 390 -6.56 -10.70 -34.55
CA THR A 390 -6.22 -11.99 -35.21
C THR A 390 -4.85 -11.98 -35.91
N ALA A 391 -3.90 -11.11 -35.51
CA ALA A 391 -2.67 -10.84 -36.28
C ALA A 391 -1.33 -10.93 -35.52
N ALA A 392 -1.30 -11.50 -34.29
CA ALA A 392 -0.11 -11.42 -33.41
C ALA A 392 0.51 -12.77 -33.01
N ASN A 393 0.76 -13.69 -33.97
CA ASN A 393 1.22 -15.07 -33.67
C ASN A 393 2.61 -15.19 -33.02
N ALA A 394 3.50 -14.20 -33.14
CA ALA A 394 4.84 -14.25 -32.55
C ALA A 394 4.92 -13.59 -31.16
N SER A 395 4.17 -12.52 -30.91
CA SER A 395 4.08 -11.88 -29.58
C SER A 395 3.34 -12.78 -28.59
N SER A 396 2.22 -13.38 -29.03
CA SER A 396 1.40 -14.25 -28.18
C SER A 396 2.17 -15.46 -27.65
N ASN A 397 3.10 -16.02 -28.44
CA ASN A 397 3.90 -17.17 -28.03
C ASN A 397 4.91 -16.82 -26.91
N ASN A 398 5.52 -15.64 -26.97
CA ASN A 398 6.39 -15.15 -25.89
C ASN A 398 5.61 -14.80 -24.63
N ASP A 399 4.42 -14.21 -24.77
CA ASP A 399 3.54 -13.87 -23.64
C ASP A 399 3.07 -15.15 -22.90
N ILE A 400 2.67 -16.19 -23.64
CA ILE A 400 2.31 -17.51 -23.08
C ILE A 400 3.52 -18.14 -22.37
N ARG A 401 4.72 -18.11 -22.98
CA ARG A 401 5.94 -18.62 -22.34
C ARG A 401 6.25 -17.91 -21.03
N ASN A 402 6.08 -16.58 -21.00
CA ASN A 402 6.25 -15.79 -19.78
C ASN A 402 5.25 -16.21 -18.69
N ILE A 403 3.97 -16.41 -19.03
CA ILE A 403 2.95 -16.91 -18.11
C ILE A 403 3.35 -18.26 -17.53
N TYR A 404 3.72 -19.23 -18.37
CA TYR A 404 4.16 -20.55 -17.90
C TYR A 404 5.39 -20.46 -16.99
N SER A 405 6.40 -19.68 -17.37
CA SER A 405 7.61 -19.51 -16.53
C SER A 405 7.30 -18.94 -15.15
N CYS A 406 6.38 -17.97 -15.07
CA CYS A 406 5.91 -17.42 -13.80
C CYS A 406 5.13 -18.47 -12.99
N LEU A 407 4.22 -19.22 -13.62
CA LEU A 407 3.45 -20.27 -12.95
C LEU A 407 4.37 -21.37 -12.39
N GLU A 408 5.40 -21.79 -13.13
CA GLU A 408 6.35 -22.79 -12.62
C GLU A 408 7.04 -22.30 -11.34
N VAL A 409 7.52 -21.05 -11.32
CA VAL A 409 8.14 -20.47 -10.13
C VAL A 409 7.14 -20.37 -8.98
N ILE A 410 5.91 -19.91 -9.24
CA ILE A 410 4.87 -19.75 -8.22
C ILE A 410 4.55 -21.07 -7.51
N PHE A 411 4.42 -22.16 -8.28
CA PHE A 411 4.09 -23.46 -7.73
C PHE A 411 5.30 -24.16 -7.11
N SER A 412 6.49 -24.01 -7.70
CA SER A 412 7.73 -24.63 -7.21
C SER A 412 8.22 -23.99 -5.90
N ASN A 413 8.09 -22.67 -5.76
CA ASN A 413 8.48 -21.93 -4.56
C ASN A 413 7.39 -21.93 -3.47
N ASN A 414 6.24 -22.54 -3.72
CA ASN A 414 5.07 -22.50 -2.85
C ASN A 414 4.72 -21.07 -2.38
N VAL A 415 4.50 -20.18 -3.34
CA VAL A 415 4.25 -18.75 -3.08
C VAL A 415 2.99 -18.52 -2.21
N PHE A 416 2.04 -19.46 -2.24
CA PHE A 416 0.85 -19.40 -1.37
C PHE A 416 1.22 -19.52 0.12
N GLN A 417 2.20 -20.35 0.46
CA GLN A 417 2.73 -20.40 1.83
C GLN A 417 3.46 -19.10 2.20
N SER A 418 4.17 -18.48 1.26
CA SER A 418 4.81 -17.17 1.48
C SER A 418 3.77 -16.09 1.79
N TRP A 419 2.65 -16.05 1.05
CA TRP A 419 1.52 -15.16 1.36
C TRP A 419 0.98 -15.37 2.78
N LEU A 420 0.76 -16.63 3.17
CA LEU A 420 0.24 -16.98 4.49
C LEU A 420 1.22 -16.57 5.60
N ASN A 421 2.43 -17.14 5.60
CA ASN A 421 3.34 -17.06 6.73
C ASN A 421 4.07 -15.71 6.83
N LYS A 422 4.38 -15.08 5.69
CA LYS A 422 5.15 -13.82 5.68
C LYS A 422 4.27 -12.57 5.70
N ILE A 423 2.96 -12.71 5.43
CA ILE A 423 2.05 -11.57 5.32
C ILE A 423 0.79 -11.82 6.16
N LEU A 424 -0.13 -12.66 5.67
CA LEU A 424 -1.50 -12.72 6.19
C LEU A 424 -1.59 -13.15 7.65
N LEU A 425 -0.81 -14.15 8.07
CA LEU A 425 -0.83 -14.69 9.43
C LEU A 425 0.07 -13.90 10.39
N THR A 426 0.70 -12.81 9.94
CA THR A 426 1.59 -12.02 10.78
C THR A 426 0.80 -11.03 11.64
N PRO A 427 1.25 -10.74 12.89
CA PRO A 427 0.65 -9.70 13.71
C PRO A 427 0.69 -8.32 13.06
N ALA A 428 1.67 -8.05 12.21
CA ALA A 428 1.78 -6.80 11.47
C ALA A 428 0.62 -6.60 10.50
N TYR A 429 0.19 -7.64 9.79
CA TYR A 429 -0.94 -7.56 8.87
C TYR A 429 -2.27 -7.47 9.62
N GLN A 430 -2.44 -8.32 10.63
CA GLN A 430 -3.70 -8.41 11.39
C GLN A 430 -4.00 -7.16 12.24
N ASN A 431 -2.97 -6.40 12.63
CA ASN A 431 -3.10 -5.16 13.40
C ASN A 431 -2.82 -3.90 12.55
N ASP A 432 -2.90 -3.99 11.23
CA ASP A 432 -2.83 -2.82 10.35
C ASP A 432 -4.17 -2.03 10.38
N ASP A 433 -4.21 -0.89 9.69
CA ASP A 433 -5.43 -0.10 9.51
C ASP A 433 -6.53 -0.93 8.85
N GLU A 434 -7.73 -0.95 9.45
CA GLU A 434 -8.85 -1.80 9.04
C GLU A 434 -9.26 -1.57 7.58
N ASP A 435 -9.22 -0.32 7.11
CA ASP A 435 -9.55 0.00 5.72
C ASP A 435 -8.49 -0.54 4.76
N MET A 436 -7.22 -0.50 5.19
CA MET A 436 -6.11 -1.03 4.41
C MET A 436 -6.19 -2.55 4.31
N ILE A 437 -6.48 -3.23 5.42
CA ILE A 437 -6.72 -4.70 5.43
C ILE A 437 -7.90 -5.04 4.52
N TYR A 438 -9.01 -4.32 4.61
CA TYR A 438 -10.17 -4.50 3.73
C TYR A 438 -9.77 -4.38 2.25
N MET A 439 -9.02 -3.35 1.91
CA MET A 439 -8.55 -3.11 0.55
C MET A 439 -7.59 -4.20 0.05
N TYR A 440 -6.63 -4.60 0.88
CA TYR A 440 -5.68 -5.67 0.58
C TYR A 440 -6.41 -6.97 0.28
N ASN A 441 -7.34 -7.37 1.16
CA ASN A 441 -8.14 -8.56 0.96
C ASN A 441 -9.01 -8.49 -0.29
N ALA A 442 -9.61 -7.34 -0.61
CA ALA A 442 -10.38 -7.16 -1.83
C ALA A 442 -9.52 -7.39 -3.09
N TYR A 443 -8.27 -6.94 -3.11
CA TYR A 443 -7.36 -7.16 -4.23
C TYR A 443 -6.77 -8.56 -4.27
N LEU A 444 -6.54 -9.21 -3.13
CA LEU A 444 -6.20 -10.64 -3.07
C LEU A 444 -7.35 -11.49 -3.60
N HIS A 445 -8.58 -11.17 -3.24
CA HIS A 445 -9.78 -11.84 -3.76
C HIS A 445 -9.86 -11.72 -5.29
N LYS A 446 -9.66 -10.52 -5.85
CA LYS A 446 -9.60 -10.31 -7.30
C LYS A 446 -8.49 -11.15 -7.93
N MET A 447 -7.28 -11.09 -7.37
CA MET A 447 -6.11 -11.83 -7.85
C MET A 447 -6.36 -13.34 -7.87
N ILE A 448 -6.81 -13.93 -6.77
CA ILE A 448 -7.02 -15.38 -6.68
C ILE A 448 -8.20 -15.85 -7.55
N THR A 449 -9.25 -15.04 -7.67
CA THR A 449 -10.38 -15.33 -8.55
C THR A 449 -9.93 -15.38 -10.01
N CYS A 450 -9.14 -14.39 -10.45
CA CYS A 450 -8.59 -14.37 -11.80
C CYS A 450 -7.66 -15.56 -12.05
N LEU A 451 -6.72 -15.83 -11.12
CA LEU A 451 -5.81 -16.98 -11.21
C LEU A 451 -6.58 -18.30 -11.38
N LEU A 452 -7.55 -18.58 -10.50
CA LEU A 452 -8.29 -19.85 -10.51
C LEU A 452 -9.30 -19.97 -11.66
N SER A 453 -9.65 -18.86 -12.31
CA SER A 453 -10.58 -18.86 -13.46
C SER A 453 -9.92 -19.24 -14.78
N HIS A 454 -8.62 -18.94 -14.93
CA HIS A 454 -7.91 -19.03 -16.19
C HIS A 454 -7.45 -20.46 -16.53
N PRO A 455 -7.57 -20.92 -17.79
CA PRO A 455 -7.24 -22.28 -18.21
C PRO A 455 -5.82 -22.72 -17.84
N LEU A 456 -4.80 -21.91 -18.19
CA LEU A 456 -3.39 -22.25 -17.94
C LEU A 456 -3.06 -22.49 -16.46
N ALA A 457 -3.65 -21.70 -15.56
CA ALA A 457 -3.45 -21.86 -14.13
C ALA A 457 -4.25 -23.05 -13.56
N LYS A 458 -5.44 -23.34 -14.10
CA LYS A 458 -6.22 -24.54 -13.70
C LYS A 458 -5.46 -25.83 -13.99
N ASP A 459 -4.78 -25.91 -15.12
CA ASP A 459 -3.95 -27.07 -15.46
C ASP A 459 -2.82 -27.26 -14.45
N LYS A 460 -2.18 -26.17 -14.02
CA LYS A 460 -1.15 -26.20 -12.97
C LYS A 460 -1.70 -26.57 -11.58
N VAL A 461 -2.89 -26.08 -11.21
CA VAL A 461 -3.57 -26.49 -9.98
C VAL A 461 -3.91 -27.98 -10.01
N LYS A 462 -4.37 -28.49 -11.16
CA LYS A 462 -4.66 -29.92 -11.35
C LYS A 462 -3.39 -30.75 -11.20
N GLU A 463 -2.30 -30.35 -11.83
CA GLU A 463 -0.99 -30.99 -11.69
C GLU A 463 -0.53 -31.03 -10.23
N ALA A 464 -0.59 -29.89 -9.53
CA ALA A 464 -0.21 -29.80 -8.11
C ALA A 464 -1.09 -30.68 -7.22
N LYS A 465 -2.40 -30.74 -7.50
CA LYS A 465 -3.34 -31.63 -6.82
C LYS A 465 -2.97 -33.10 -7.05
N GLU A 466 -2.74 -33.49 -8.30
CA GLU A 466 -2.38 -34.88 -8.65
C GLU A 466 -1.07 -35.30 -7.97
N LYS A 467 -0.06 -34.41 -7.96
CA LYS A 467 1.18 -34.60 -7.20
C LYS A 467 0.91 -34.80 -5.71
N ALA A 468 0.11 -33.93 -5.08
CA ALA A 468 -0.24 -34.05 -3.67
C ALA A 468 -1.00 -35.35 -3.35
N MET A 469 -1.97 -35.73 -4.20
CA MET A 469 -2.73 -36.97 -4.05
C MET A 469 -1.85 -38.21 -4.22
N SER A 470 -0.89 -38.17 -5.16
CA SER A 470 0.06 -39.27 -5.38
C SER A 470 1.01 -39.48 -4.20
N ALA A 471 1.43 -38.39 -3.54
CA ALA A 471 2.29 -38.44 -2.36
C ALA A 471 1.57 -39.02 -1.12
N LEU A 472 0.24 -38.86 -1.05
CA LEU A 472 -0.60 -39.38 0.04
C LEU A 472 -1.10 -40.81 -0.18
N SER A 473 -0.84 -41.43 -1.33
CA SER A 473 -1.31 -42.78 -1.62
C SER A 473 -0.52 -43.83 -0.81
N PRO A 474 -1.16 -44.60 0.09
CA PRO A 474 -0.49 -45.59 0.93
C PRO A 474 -0.02 -46.86 0.17
N TYR A 475 -0.19 -46.91 -1.16
CA TYR A 475 0.26 -48.00 -2.01
C TYR A 475 1.50 -47.62 -2.83
N ARG A 476 2.64 -47.34 -2.18
CA ARG A 476 3.91 -47.78 -2.78
C ARG A 476 4.01 -49.26 -2.50
N LEU A 477 3.63 -50.08 -3.48
CA LEU A 477 3.87 -51.52 -3.48
C LEU A 477 5.35 -51.76 -3.20
N SER A 478 5.62 -52.18 -1.97
CA SER A 478 6.77 -52.98 -1.61
C SER A 478 6.60 -54.33 -2.31
N THR A 479 6.93 -54.38 -3.59
CA THR A 479 7.17 -55.62 -4.35
C THR A 479 8.55 -55.56 -4.94
N SER A 480 9.54 -55.82 -4.09
CA SER A 480 10.58 -56.79 -4.41
C SER A 480 11.02 -57.45 -3.10
N HIS A 481 10.30 -58.49 -2.71
CA HIS A 481 10.90 -59.50 -1.85
C HIS A 481 12.00 -60.19 -2.66
N ASP A 482 13.25 -59.93 -2.32
CA ASP A 482 14.22 -61.01 -2.15
C ASP A 482 15.26 -60.64 -1.09
N TYR A 483 15.59 -61.64 -0.28
CA TYR A 483 16.34 -61.57 0.98
C TYR A 483 17.79 -61.08 0.82
N THR A 484 18.28 -60.25 1.74
CA THR A 484 19.25 -60.61 2.82
C THR A 484 19.71 -59.39 3.61
N VAL A 485 20.12 -59.66 4.84
CA VAL A 485 20.33 -58.78 6.00
C VAL A 485 21.69 -58.07 6.01
N ASP A 486 21.68 -56.87 6.61
CA ASP A 486 22.72 -56.16 7.39
C ASP A 486 23.38 -54.90 6.81
N GLY A 487 23.37 -53.83 7.63
CA GLY A 487 24.25 -52.67 7.49
C GLY A 487 23.61 -51.32 7.81
N ILE A 488 23.75 -50.88 9.06
CA ILE A 488 23.47 -49.53 9.57
C ILE A 488 24.23 -48.46 8.76
N GLY A 489 23.55 -47.41 8.29
CA GLY A 489 24.20 -46.17 7.88
C GLY A 489 23.44 -45.29 6.88
N HIS A 490 22.92 -44.15 7.38
CA HIS A 490 22.50 -42.96 6.62
C HIS A 490 21.32 -43.10 5.64
N PHE A 491 20.10 -42.91 6.15
CA PHE A 491 19.05 -42.27 5.36
C PHE A 491 19.32 -40.77 5.32
N GLN A 492 19.82 -40.30 4.18
CA GLN A 492 19.89 -38.89 3.85
C GLN A 492 18.49 -38.28 3.86
N ASN A 493 18.33 -37.20 4.63
CA ASN A 493 17.20 -36.30 4.54
C ASN A 493 17.15 -35.69 3.14
N ALA A 494 16.29 -36.22 2.27
CA ALA A 494 15.80 -35.54 1.09
C ALA A 494 14.26 -35.53 1.17
N THR A 495 13.74 -34.72 2.09
CA THR A 495 12.30 -34.58 2.31
C THR A 495 11.70 -33.78 1.15
N GLU A 496 10.95 -34.49 0.30
CA GLU A 496 10.28 -34.01 -0.91
C GLU A 496 9.31 -32.83 -0.63
N SER A 497 9.50 -31.70 -1.31
CA SER A 497 8.74 -30.44 -1.17
C SER A 497 7.37 -30.42 -1.89
N ALA A 498 6.93 -31.53 -2.49
CA ALA A 498 5.87 -31.53 -3.50
C ALA A 498 4.40 -31.50 -3.01
N PRO A 499 3.99 -32.06 -1.85
CA PRO A 499 2.57 -32.07 -1.47
C PRO A 499 2.07 -30.74 -0.88
N GLN A 500 2.97 -29.81 -0.54
CA GLN A 500 2.62 -28.65 0.28
C GLN A 500 1.90 -27.55 -0.53
N THR A 501 2.29 -27.30 -1.78
CA THR A 501 1.77 -26.15 -2.55
C THR A 501 0.26 -26.20 -2.78
N PHE A 502 -0.31 -27.37 -3.07
CA PHE A 502 -1.75 -27.49 -3.26
C PHE A 502 -2.52 -27.24 -1.95
N VAL A 503 -2.00 -27.70 -0.81
CA VAL A 503 -2.58 -27.46 0.51
C VAL A 503 -2.48 -25.98 0.88
N SER A 504 -1.30 -25.37 0.71
CA SER A 504 -1.08 -23.94 0.95
C SER A 504 -1.99 -23.06 0.08
N LEU A 505 -2.28 -23.46 -1.17
CA LEU A 505 -3.26 -22.79 -2.02
C LEU A 505 -4.67 -22.82 -1.40
N LEU A 506 -5.10 -23.98 -0.88
CA LEU A 506 -6.41 -24.10 -0.24
C LEU A 506 -6.50 -23.28 1.06
N GLU A 507 -5.43 -23.28 1.87
CA GLU A 507 -5.32 -22.47 3.08
C GLU A 507 -5.34 -20.97 2.74
N PHE A 508 -4.58 -20.55 1.73
CA PHE A 508 -4.56 -19.17 1.25
C PHE A 508 -5.94 -18.70 0.78
N VAL A 509 -6.63 -19.54 0.01
CA VAL A 509 -8.02 -19.29 -0.39
C VAL A 509 -8.91 -19.19 0.85
N SER A 510 -8.80 -20.12 1.81
CA SER A 510 -9.59 -20.10 3.03
C SER A 510 -9.39 -18.81 3.82
N GLU A 511 -8.14 -18.38 4.01
CA GLU A 511 -7.79 -17.16 4.77
C GLU A 511 -8.44 -15.92 4.14
N ILE A 512 -8.31 -15.74 2.82
CA ILE A 512 -8.92 -14.61 2.11
C ILE A 512 -10.45 -14.58 2.35
N TYR A 513 -11.11 -15.74 2.31
CA TYR A 513 -12.57 -15.81 2.44
C TYR A 513 -13.09 -15.84 3.88
N GLN A 514 -12.30 -16.30 4.86
CA GLN A 514 -12.65 -16.17 6.28
C GLN A 514 -12.71 -14.69 6.68
N VAL A 515 -11.69 -13.91 6.32
CA VAL A 515 -11.65 -12.47 6.62
C VAL A 515 -12.70 -11.70 5.81
N SER A 516 -12.90 -12.05 4.53
CA SER A 516 -13.91 -11.37 3.68
C SER A 516 -15.35 -11.66 4.12
N ALA A 517 -15.64 -12.85 4.66
CA ALA A 517 -16.96 -13.17 5.20
C ALA A 517 -17.27 -12.34 6.45
N ILE A 518 -16.27 -12.07 7.31
CA ILE A 518 -16.41 -11.19 8.48
C ILE A 518 -16.65 -9.75 8.02
N CYS A 519 -15.93 -9.24 7.01
CA CYS A 519 -16.16 -7.88 6.48
C CYS A 519 -17.57 -7.70 5.89
N CYS A 520 -18.15 -8.72 5.24
CA CYS A 520 -19.53 -8.67 4.76
C CYS A 520 -20.57 -8.61 5.90
N PHE A 521 -20.26 -9.11 7.09
CA PHE A 521 -21.15 -9.04 8.26
C PHE A 521 -21.15 -7.66 8.94
N PHE A 522 -20.12 -6.84 8.74
CA PHE A 522 -19.99 -5.50 9.35
C PHE A 522 -20.42 -4.34 8.45
N CYS A 523 -20.94 -4.61 7.26
CA CYS A 523 -21.55 -3.56 6.43
C CYS A 523 -22.97 -3.26 6.97
N PRO A 524 -23.24 -2.05 7.51
CA PRO A 524 -24.59 -1.70 7.98
C PRO A 524 -25.47 -1.50 6.75
N GLY A 525 -26.21 -2.54 6.37
CA GLY A 525 -27.05 -2.55 5.17
C GLY A 525 -27.38 -3.94 4.59
N CYS A 526 -26.86 -5.03 5.18
CA CYS A 526 -27.37 -6.38 4.94
C CYS A 526 -28.47 -6.77 5.94
#